data_AF-A0A958JXV1-F1
#
_entry.id   AF-A0A958JXV1-F1
#
_cell.length_a   1.000
_cell.length_b   1.000
_cell.length_c   1.000
_cell.angle_alpha   90.00
_cell.angle_beta   90.00
_cell.angle_gamma   90.00
#
_symmetry.space_group_name_H-M   'P 1'
#
loop_
_entity.id
_entity.type
_entity.pdbx_description
1 polymer ?
#
loop_
_entity_poly.entity_id
_entity_poly.type
_entity_poly.pdbx_seq_one_letter_code
_entity_poly.pdbx_strand_id
1 'polypeptide(L)'
;RMISERKRIAKKIRSYGKGEQARIYGNTEEERLTIESGAYKEVQKILGGAEAERTDIYAKAFSKDTKFYEFYRTLEAYKKSLRPDTNFLMSSDSEFLKILREVP
;
A
#
# COMPACT_ATOMS: atom_id res chain seq x y z
N ARG A 1 42.19 -52.41 -1.53
CA ARG A 1 40.98 -52.47 -2.39
C ARG A 1 39.71 -52.01 -1.66
N MET A 2 39.41 -52.50 -0.44
CA MET A 2 38.21 -52.10 0.34
C MET A 2 38.03 -50.60 0.63
N ILE A 3 39.11 -49.85 0.86
CA ILE A 3 39.03 -48.41 1.21
C ILE A 3 38.52 -47.56 0.04
N SER A 4 38.92 -47.89 -1.20
CA SER A 4 38.46 -47.19 -2.40
C SER A 4 36.96 -47.39 -2.61
N GLU A 5 36.49 -48.63 -2.43
CA GLU A 5 35.07 -49.00 -2.50
C GLU A 5 34.22 -48.18 -1.51
N ARG A 6 34.65 -48.12 -0.24
CA ARG A 6 33.97 -47.34 0.80
C ARG A 6 33.99 -45.83 0.51
N LYS A 7 35.10 -45.30 0.01
CA LYS A 7 35.19 -43.89 -0.42
C LYS A 7 34.23 -43.60 -1.58
N ARG A 8 34.10 -44.51 -2.54
CA ARG A 8 33.16 -44.40 -3.67
C ARG A 8 31.70 -44.37 -3.19
N ILE A 9 31.34 -45.28 -2.29
CA ILE A 9 30.00 -45.35 -1.71
C ILE A 9 29.69 -44.07 -0.91
N ALA A 10 30.62 -43.62 -0.06
CA ALA A 10 30.46 -42.37 0.70
C ALA A 10 30.29 -41.14 -0.21
N LYS A 11 31.03 -41.07 -1.32
CA LYS A 11 30.88 -40.00 -2.31
C LYS A 11 29.50 -40.03 -2.98
N LYS A 12 28.99 -41.21 -3.31
CA LYS A 12 27.65 -41.40 -3.89
C LYS A 12 26.55 -40.93 -2.93
N ILE A 13 26.63 -41.33 -1.66
CA ILE A 13 25.67 -40.93 -0.60
C ILE A 13 25.70 -39.41 -0.41
N ARG A 14 26.88 -38.79 -0.33
CA ARG A 14 26.99 -37.32 -0.24
C ARG A 14 26.42 -36.61 -1.45
N SER A 15 26.66 -37.14 -2.65
CA SER A 15 26.12 -36.56 -3.88
C SER A 15 24.59 -36.63 -3.90
N TYR A 16 24.02 -37.76 -3.47
CA TYR A 16 22.58 -37.94 -3.35
C TYR A 16 21.98 -36.99 -2.32
N GLY A 17 22.59 -36.90 -1.13
CA GLY A 17 22.14 -35.98 -0.08
C GLY A 17 22.20 -34.52 -0.51
N LYS A 18 23.24 -34.11 -1.26
CA LYS A 18 23.31 -32.76 -1.84
C LYS A 18 22.22 -32.50 -2.87
N GLY A 19 21.92 -33.48 -3.72
CA GLY A 19 20.85 -33.39 -4.71
C GLY A 19 19.48 -33.24 -4.05
N GLU A 20 19.21 -34.08 -3.04
CA GLU A 20 17.95 -34.04 -2.31
C GLU A 20 17.80 -32.76 -1.50
N GLN A 21 18.87 -32.27 -0.86
CA GLN A 21 18.89 -30.97 -0.20
C GLN A 21 18.55 -29.85 -1.20
N ALA A 22 19.20 -29.81 -2.36
CA ALA A 22 18.93 -28.79 -3.37
C ALA A 22 17.47 -28.85 -3.87
N ARG A 23 16.93 -30.06 -4.04
CA ARG A 23 15.53 -30.28 -4.41
C ARG A 23 14.56 -29.73 -3.35
N ILE A 24 14.78 -30.07 -2.08
CA ILE A 24 13.94 -29.59 -0.97
C ILE A 24 14.00 -28.06 -0.90
N TYR A 25 15.20 -27.48 -0.93
CA TYR A 25 15.36 -26.03 -0.91
C TYR A 25 14.69 -25.33 -2.10
N GLY A 26 14.82 -25.88 -3.31
CA GLY A 26 14.16 -25.34 -4.50
C GLY A 26 12.64 -25.33 -4.36
N ASN A 27 12.06 -26.45 -3.92
CA ASN A 27 10.63 -26.55 -3.69
C ASN A 27 10.13 -25.60 -2.60
N THR A 28 10.87 -25.48 -1.49
CA THR A 28 10.50 -24.57 -0.40
C THR A 28 10.54 -23.11 -0.86
N GLU A 29 11.54 -22.72 -1.66
CA GLU A 29 11.62 -21.36 -2.17
C GLU A 29 10.50 -21.05 -3.18
N GLU A 30 10.17 -22.00 -4.07
CA GLU A 30 9.04 -21.88 -4.99
C GLU A 30 7.71 -21.72 -4.25
N GLU A 31 7.49 -22.53 -3.21
CA GLU A 31 6.29 -22.47 -2.38
C GLU A 31 6.20 -21.14 -1.62
N ARG A 32 7.33 -20.67 -1.06
CA ARG A 32 7.42 -19.36 -0.39
C ARG A 32 7.03 -18.22 -1.33
N LEU A 33 7.61 -18.19 -2.53
CA LEU A 33 7.32 -17.16 -3.54
C LEU A 33 5.86 -17.21 -3.99
N THR A 34 5.29 -18.41 -4.12
CA THR A 34 3.89 -18.59 -4.50
C THR A 34 2.97 -18.03 -3.42
N ILE A 35 3.22 -18.34 -2.14
CA ILE A 35 2.43 -17.82 -1.02
C ILE A 35 2.52 -16.29 -0.95
N GLU A 36 3.72 -15.73 -1.03
CA GLU A 36 3.92 -14.28 -0.96
C GLU A 36 3.25 -13.55 -2.13
N SER A 37 3.39 -14.07 -3.36
CA SER A 37 2.73 -13.47 -4.53
C SER A 37 1.21 -13.55 -4.44
N GLY A 38 0.66 -14.67 -3.95
CA GLY A 38 -0.77 -14.85 -3.72
C GLY A 38 -1.31 -13.87 -2.68
N ALA A 39 -0.61 -13.74 -1.54
CA ALA A 39 -0.96 -12.79 -0.50
C ALA A 39 -0.92 -11.34 -1.01
N TYR A 40 0.13 -10.97 -1.75
CA TYR A 40 0.25 -9.63 -2.32
C TYR A 40 -0.88 -9.33 -3.32
N LYS A 41 -1.23 -10.29 -4.18
CA LYS A 41 -2.34 -10.16 -5.13
C LYS A 41 -3.68 -9.94 -4.42
N GLU A 42 -3.97 -10.68 -3.37
CA GLU A 42 -5.21 -10.51 -2.59
C GLU A 42 -5.26 -9.14 -1.91
N VAL A 43 -4.14 -8.68 -1.33
CA VAL A 43 -4.05 -7.34 -0.75
C VAL A 43 -4.36 -6.26 -1.79
N GLN A 44 -3.76 -6.35 -2.98
CA GLN A 44 -4.03 -5.38 -4.06
C GLN A 44 -5.49 -5.41 -4.53
N LYS A 45 -6.11 -6.59 -4.58
CA LYS A 45 -7.52 -6.74 -4.95
C LYS A 45 -8.44 -6.08 -3.92
N ILE A 46 -8.18 -6.27 -2.63
CA ILE A 46 -8.95 -5.65 -1.55
C ILE A 46 -8.78 -4.13 -1.59
N LEU A 47 -7.55 -3.64 -1.71
CA LEU A 47 -7.27 -2.20 -1.80
C LEU A 47 -7.95 -1.57 -3.02
N GLY A 48 -7.87 -2.21 -4.18
CA GLY A 48 -8.52 -1.73 -5.40
C GLY A 48 -10.04 -1.66 -5.27
N GLY A 49 -10.67 -2.67 -4.65
CA GLY A 49 -12.10 -2.67 -4.37
C GLY A 49 -12.50 -1.56 -3.40
N ALA A 50 -11.77 -1.42 -2.30
CA ALA A 50 -12.03 -0.39 -1.30
C ALA A 50 -11.83 1.03 -1.85
N GLU A 51 -10.81 1.25 -2.69
CA GLU A 51 -10.57 2.56 -3.30
C GLU A 51 -11.63 2.91 -4.36
N ALA A 52 -12.11 1.92 -5.11
CA ALA A 52 -13.23 2.09 -6.03
C ALA A 52 -14.51 2.48 -5.27
N GLU A 53 -14.84 1.76 -4.19
CA GLU A 53 -16.00 2.06 -3.34
C GLU A 53 -15.89 3.44 -2.70
N ARG A 54 -14.72 3.77 -2.13
CA ARG A 54 -14.45 5.09 -1.55
C ARG A 54 -14.65 6.20 -2.59
N THR A 55 -14.14 6.00 -3.80
CA THR A 55 -14.26 6.97 -4.89
C THR A 55 -15.70 7.14 -5.33
N ASP A 56 -16.47 6.06 -5.43
CA ASP A 56 -17.90 6.10 -5.76
C ASP A 56 -18.72 6.80 -4.67
N ILE A 57 -18.47 6.51 -3.39
CA ILE A 57 -19.11 7.20 -2.25
C ILE A 57 -18.79 8.70 -2.29
N TYR A 58 -17.52 9.06 -2.51
CA TYR A 58 -17.13 10.46 -2.64
C TYR A 58 -17.80 11.12 -3.85
N ALA A 59 -17.79 10.48 -5.02
CA ALA A 59 -18.45 10.99 -6.21
C ALA A 59 -19.94 11.22 -5.96
N LYS A 60 -20.64 10.27 -5.31
CA LYS A 60 -22.06 10.40 -4.95
C LYS A 60 -22.31 11.49 -3.92
N ALA A 61 -21.46 11.60 -2.91
CA ALA A 61 -21.57 12.64 -1.89
C ALA A 61 -21.35 14.04 -2.49
N PHE A 62 -20.35 14.19 -3.36
CA PHE A 62 -20.02 15.47 -4.00
C PHE A 62 -20.96 15.85 -5.14
N SER A 63 -21.61 14.87 -5.78
CA SER A 63 -22.62 15.12 -6.81
C SER A 63 -23.97 15.58 -6.25
N LYS A 64 -24.24 15.38 -4.95
CA LYS A 64 -25.50 15.80 -4.33
C LYS A 64 -25.62 17.31 -4.13
N ASP A 65 -24.52 17.99 -3.80
CA ASP A 65 -24.47 19.45 -3.74
C ASP A 65 -23.02 19.96 -3.87
N THR A 66 -22.70 20.46 -5.06
CA THR A 66 -21.37 20.99 -5.39
C THR A 66 -21.01 22.23 -4.55
N LYS A 67 -21.99 23.05 -4.16
CA LYS A 67 -21.75 24.25 -3.35
C LYS A 67 -21.40 23.90 -1.91
N PHE A 68 -22.07 22.89 -1.35
CA PHE A 68 -21.73 22.39 -0.02
C PHE A 68 -20.31 21.76 0.02
N TYR A 69 -19.90 21.09 -1.05
CA TYR A 69 -18.54 20.54 -1.18
C TYR A 69 -17.47 21.63 -1.19
N GLU A 70 -17.64 22.65 -2.03
CA GLU A 70 -16.71 23.79 -2.10
C GLU A 70 -16.58 24.47 -0.75
N PHE A 71 -17.70 24.66 -0.04
CA PHE A 71 -17.73 25.18 1.31
C PHE A 71 -16.97 24.29 2.31
N TYR A 72 -17.27 22.98 2.36
CA TYR A 72 -16.63 22.04 3.30
C TYR A 72 -15.13 21.87 3.04
N ARG A 73 -14.70 21.82 1.76
CA ARG A 73 -13.28 21.77 1.38
C ARG A 73 -12.54 23.03 1.79
N THR A 74 -13.18 24.18 1.64
CA THR A 74 -12.60 25.46 2.06
C THR A 74 -12.44 25.52 3.58
N LEU A 75 -13.40 24.99 4.36
CA LEU A 75 -13.30 24.87 5.81
C LEU A 75 -12.17 23.91 6.27
N GLU A 76 -12.02 22.76 5.63
CA GLU A 76 -10.91 21.84 5.89
C GLU A 76 -9.55 22.46 5.55
N ALA A 77 -9.49 23.23 4.45
CA ALA A 77 -8.28 23.99 4.09
C ALA A 77 -7.95 25.05 5.14
N TYR A 78 -8.93 25.80 5.63
CA TYR A 78 -8.73 26.74 6.75
C TYR A 78 -8.20 26.06 7.99
N LYS A 79 -8.77 24.92 8.38
CA LYS A 79 -8.30 24.17 9.56
C LYS A 79 -6.85 23.69 9.44
N LYS A 80 -6.40 23.35 8.22
CA LYS A 80 -5.02 22.92 7.97
C LYS A 80 -4.03 24.09 7.88
N SER A 81 -4.47 25.21 7.33
CA SER A 81 -3.63 26.40 7.12
C SER A 81 -3.57 27.33 8.34
N LEU A 82 -4.62 27.40 9.16
CA LEU A 82 -4.69 28.24 10.37
C LEU A 82 -4.14 27.49 11.59
N ARG A 83 -2.84 27.18 11.57
CA ARG A 83 -2.13 26.67 12.75
C ARG A 83 -1.76 27.83 13.69
N PRO A 84 -1.68 27.62 15.02
CA PRO A 84 -1.43 28.67 16.02
C PRO A 84 -0.19 29.54 15.74
N ASP A 85 0.80 28.97 15.06
CA ASP A 85 2.12 29.60 14.82
C ASP A 85 2.22 30.31 13.45
N THR A 86 1.12 30.43 12.71
CA THR A 86 1.15 30.99 11.34
C THR A 86 0.66 32.43 11.33
N ASN A 87 1.56 33.39 11.14
CA ASN A 87 1.21 34.79 10.89
C ASN A 87 0.68 34.94 9.46
N PHE A 88 -0.65 34.86 9.30
CA PHE A 88 -1.30 35.12 8.01
C PHE A 88 -1.34 36.63 7.75
N LEU A 89 -0.69 37.09 6.68
CA LEU A 89 -0.92 38.43 6.14
C LEU A 89 -2.29 38.42 5.45
N MET A 90 -3.35 38.77 6.18
CA MET A 90 -4.72 38.85 5.66
C MET A 90 -4.82 40.05 4.70
N SER A 91 -4.52 39.84 3.42
CA SER A 91 -4.85 40.81 2.38
C SER A 91 -6.37 40.77 2.14
N SER A 92 -6.98 41.95 2.19
CA SER A 92 -8.43 42.21 2.12
C SER A 92 -9.11 41.67 0.85
N ASP A 93 -8.34 41.27 -0.16
CA ASP A 93 -8.83 40.86 -1.48
C ASP A 93 -8.74 39.34 -1.72
N SER A 94 -8.40 38.56 -0.69
CA SER A 94 -8.26 37.11 -0.87
C SER A 94 -9.62 36.43 -1.09
N GLU A 95 -9.82 35.87 -2.29
CA GLU A 95 -10.96 35.01 -2.64
C GLU A 95 -11.06 33.79 -1.70
N PHE A 96 -9.90 33.36 -1.19
CA PHE A 96 -9.79 32.32 -0.17
C PHE A 96 -10.53 32.69 1.12
N LEU A 97 -10.68 33.97 1.50
CA LEU A 97 -11.37 34.39 2.73
C LEU A 97 -12.83 34.83 2.51
N LYS A 98 -13.36 34.67 1.29
CA LYS A 98 -14.71 35.14 0.94
C LYS A 98 -15.80 34.50 1.78
N ILE A 99 -15.68 33.19 2.05
CA ILE A 99 -16.65 32.44 2.87
C ILE A 99 -16.67 32.90 4.33
N LEU A 100 -15.51 33.29 4.90
CA LEU A 100 -15.45 33.84 6.27
C LEU A 100 -16.02 35.27 6.36
N ARG A 101 -16.12 35.99 5.24
CA ARG A 101 -16.66 37.36 5.15
C ARG A 101 -18.15 37.40 4.85
N GLU A 102 -18.70 36.41 4.15
CA GLU A 102 -20.11 36.32 3.76
C GLU A 102 -21.02 35.74 4.86
N VAL A 103 -20.50 35.40 6.04
CA VAL A 103 -21.33 35.01 7.19
C VAL A 103 -21.89 36.27 7.87
N PRO A 104 -23.23 36.43 8.01
CA PRO A 104 -23.81 37.49 8.85
C PRO A 104 -23.52 37.29 10.33
#